data_AF-A0A9P5PB61-F1
#
_entry.id   AF-A0A9P5PB61-F1
#
_cell.length_a   1.000
_cell.length_b   1.000
_cell.length_c   1.000
_cell.angle_alpha   90.00
_cell.angle_beta   90.00
_cell.angle_gamma   90.00
#
_symmetry.space_group_name_H-M   'P 1'
#
loop_
_entity.id
_entity.type
_entity.pdbx_description
1 polymer ?
#
loop_
_entity_poly.entity_id
_entity_poly.type
_entity_poly.pdbx_seq_one_letter_code
_entity_poly.pdbx_strand_id
1 'polypeptide(L)'
;MAPEMFYPTLSRPSMATDVYAFGSTVLEIMTGMAPYPDIKNEAAVLSHVMSGCHPSRPSGNFSDELWRAIKPCWAVISDRPTISSFRRWHAPGHCWSTGL
;
A
#
# COMPACT_ATOMS: atom_id res chain seq x y z
N MET A 1 -1.15 8.07 -4.52
CA MET A 1 -1.85 7.85 -5.80
C MET A 1 -1.08 6.82 -6.62
N ALA A 2 -1.75 5.97 -7.40
CA ALA A 2 -1.07 4.98 -8.24
C ALA A 2 -0.30 5.68 -9.39
N PRO A 3 0.91 5.22 -9.79
CA PRO A 3 1.73 5.86 -10.81
C PRO A 3 1.00 5.98 -12.16
N GLU A 4 0.19 4.99 -12.51
CA GLU A 4 -0.47 4.98 -13.82
C GLU A 4 -1.49 6.10 -14.03
N MET A 5 -2.00 6.69 -12.93
CA MET A 5 -2.93 7.81 -12.98
C MET A 5 -2.30 9.09 -13.57
N PHE A 6 -0.97 9.15 -13.63
CA PHE A 6 -0.23 10.27 -14.21
C PHE A 6 0.07 10.10 -15.70
N TYR A 7 -0.26 8.94 -16.31
CA TYR A 7 -0.16 8.77 -17.76
C TYR A 7 -1.45 9.24 -18.44
N PRO A 8 -1.38 10.04 -19.52
CA PRO A 8 -2.57 10.56 -20.22
C PRO A 8 -3.55 9.48 -20.71
N THR A 9 -3.04 8.27 -21.00
CA THR A 9 -3.83 7.15 -21.51
C THR A 9 -4.45 6.27 -20.41
N LEU A 10 -3.99 6.40 -19.16
CA LEU A 10 -4.38 5.55 -18.03
C LEU A 10 -4.89 6.36 -16.81
N SER A 11 -5.26 7.64 -17.01
CA SER A 11 -5.67 8.57 -15.95
C SER A 11 -7.05 8.29 -15.34
N ARG A 12 -7.70 7.19 -15.71
CA ARG A 12 -9.03 6.82 -15.20
C ARG A 12 -8.87 5.93 -13.96
N PRO A 13 -9.52 6.26 -12.84
CA PRO A 13 -9.58 5.38 -11.68
C PRO A 13 -10.08 3.98 -12.07
N SER A 14 -9.52 2.97 -11.41
CA SER A 14 -9.88 1.57 -11.57
C SER A 14 -9.74 0.83 -10.23
N MET A 15 -10.26 -0.39 -10.16
CA MET A 15 -10.04 -1.23 -8.98
C MET A 15 -8.54 -1.43 -8.67
N ALA A 16 -7.68 -1.47 -9.70
CA ALA A 16 -6.24 -1.61 -9.50
C ALA A 16 -5.60 -0.35 -8.90
N THR A 17 -6.07 0.84 -9.27
CA THR A 17 -5.59 2.10 -8.68
C THR A 17 -6.05 2.22 -7.23
N ASP A 18 -7.27 1.76 -6.93
CA ASP A 18 -7.82 1.74 -5.57
C ASP A 18 -7.04 0.79 -4.67
N VAL A 19 -6.65 -0.39 -5.15
CA VAL A 19 -5.82 -1.34 -4.41
C VAL A 19 -4.45 -0.75 -4.06
N TYR A 20 -3.82 -0.02 -4.98
CA TYR A 20 -2.57 0.68 -4.71
C TYR A 20 -2.74 1.73 -3.59
N ALA A 21 -3.81 2.53 -3.67
CA ALA A 21 -4.13 3.52 -2.65
C ALA A 21 -4.46 2.87 -1.29
N PHE A 22 -5.16 1.72 -1.31
CA PHE A 22 -5.46 0.93 -0.12
C PHE A 22 -4.19 0.46 0.60
N GLY A 23 -3.23 -0.13 -0.11
CA GLY A 23 -1.95 -0.54 0.49
C GLY A 23 -1.20 0.62 1.15
N SER A 24 -1.20 1.78 0.48
CA SER A 24 -0.62 3.03 1.01
C SER A 24 -1.34 3.52 2.27
N THR A 25 -2.66 3.45 2.29
CA THR A 25 -3.50 3.86 3.42
C THR A 25 -3.28 2.95 4.63
N VAL A 26 -3.23 1.63 4.43
CA VAL A 26 -2.95 0.69 5.53
C VAL A 26 -1.55 0.94 6.11
N LEU A 27 -0.55 1.16 5.27
CA LEU A 27 0.80 1.49 5.72
C LEU A 27 0.81 2.76 6.58
N GLU A 28 0.10 3.81 6.14
CA GLU A 28 0.00 5.08 6.85
C GLU A 28 -0.71 4.94 8.19
N ILE A 29 -1.84 4.24 8.24
CA ILE A 29 -2.59 3.98 9.49
C ILE A 29 -1.71 3.25 10.52
N MET A 30 -0.99 2.24 10.07
CA MET A 30 -0.22 1.36 10.96
C MET A 30 1.09 1.98 11.45
N THR A 31 1.65 2.91 10.69
CA THR A 31 2.90 3.59 11.04
C THR A 31 2.69 4.98 11.65
N GLY A 32 1.52 5.59 11.42
CA GLY A 32 1.26 6.99 11.74
C GLY A 32 2.08 7.97 10.87
N MET A 33 2.70 7.49 9.80
CA MET A 33 3.58 8.27 8.93
C MET A 33 3.14 8.13 7.47
N ALA A 34 3.39 9.16 6.66
CA ALA A 34 3.18 9.06 5.22
C ALA A 34 3.99 7.88 4.63
N PRO A 35 3.56 7.24 3.53
CA PRO A 35 4.25 6.09 2.92
C PRO A 35 5.71 6.34 2.50
N TYR A 36 6.10 7.60 2.33
CA TYR A 36 7.46 8.03 1.95
C TYR A 36 7.95 9.14 2.90
N PRO A 37 8.16 8.85 4.19
CA PRO A 37 8.38 9.88 5.21
C PRO A 37 9.71 10.62 5.01
N ASP A 38 10.68 10.00 4.36
CA ASP A 38 12.01 10.57 4.10
C ASP A 38 12.06 11.53 2.91
N ILE A 39 11.02 11.54 2.06
CA ILE A 39 10.97 12.35 0.85
C ILE A 39 10.13 13.61 1.11
N LYS A 40 10.81 14.75 1.28
CA LYS A 40 10.20 16.02 1.74
C LYS A 40 9.35 16.75 0.69
N ASN A 41 9.48 16.42 -0.59
CA ASN A 41 8.82 17.13 -1.70
C ASN A 41 7.90 16.18 -2.46
N GLU A 42 6.63 16.57 -2.66
CA GLU A 42 5.64 15.83 -3.43
C GLU A 42 6.10 15.52 -4.86
N ALA A 43 6.79 16.45 -5.53
CA ALA A 43 7.33 16.20 -6.87
C ALA A 43 8.44 15.13 -6.85
N ALA A 44 9.21 15.06 -5.77
CA ALA A 44 10.22 14.01 -5.59
C ALA A 44 9.55 12.66 -5.28
N VAL A 45 8.48 12.64 -4.48
CA VAL A 45 7.67 11.42 -4.25
C VAL A 45 7.09 10.93 -5.57
N LEU A 46 6.53 11.84 -6.38
CA LEU A 46 5.99 11.51 -7.70
C LEU A 46 7.08 10.91 -8.59
N SER A 47 8.23 11.55 -8.71
CA SER A 47 9.35 11.03 -9.50
C SER A 47 9.80 9.64 -9.02
N HIS A 48 9.84 9.43 -7.70
CA HIS A 48 10.24 8.16 -7.09
C HIS A 48 9.22 7.04 -7.36
N VAL A 49 7.93 7.35 -7.26
CA VAL A 49 6.84 6.42 -7.57
C VAL A 49 6.83 6.08 -9.07
N MET A 50 7.05 7.07 -9.93
CA MET A 50 7.10 6.89 -11.39
C MET A 50 8.32 6.09 -11.85
N SER A 51 9.43 6.09 -11.10
CA SER A 51 10.57 5.20 -11.36
C SER A 51 10.36 3.75 -10.91
N GLY A 52 9.14 3.40 -10.48
CA GLY A 52 8.81 2.05 -10.00
C GLY A 52 9.31 1.77 -8.59
N CYS A 53 9.67 2.80 -7.82
CA CYS A 53 10.02 2.62 -6.41
C CYS A 53 8.75 2.63 -5.54
N HIS A 54 8.71 1.74 -4.57
CA HIS A 54 7.57 1.52 -3.69
C HIS A 54 7.97 1.70 -2.24
N PRO A 55 7.01 1.88 -1.31
CA PRO A 55 7.34 2.07 0.09
C PRO A 55 8.19 0.91 0.62
N SER A 56 9.24 1.24 1.36
CA SER A 56 10.04 0.25 2.06
C SER A 56 9.25 -0.31 3.24
N ARG A 57 9.58 -1.55 3.64
CA ARG A 57 9.02 -2.10 4.88
C ARG A 57 9.39 -1.19 6.06
N PRO A 58 8.43 -0.75 6.89
CA PRO A 58 8.75 0.02 8.09
C PRO A 58 9.67 -0.76 9.01
N SER A 59 10.59 -0.04 9.65
CA SER A 59 11.44 -0.60 10.70
C SER A 59 10.64 -0.81 11.99
N GLY A 60 11.08 -1.72 12.85
CA GLY A 60 10.42 -2.01 14.13
C GLY A 60 9.36 -3.10 14.04
N ASN A 61 8.39 -3.07 14.97
CA ASN A 61 7.42 -4.16 15.18
C ASN A 61 6.24 -4.11 14.19
N PHE A 62 6.52 -4.01 12.89
CA PHE A 62 5.49 -4.08 11.86
C PHE A 62 5.20 -5.54 11.51
N SER A 63 3.93 -5.95 11.63
CA SER A 63 3.48 -7.33 11.41
C SER A 63 3.94 -7.89 10.06
N ASP A 64 4.61 -9.04 10.08
CA ASP A 64 5.01 -9.79 8.88
C ASP A 64 3.80 -10.16 8.02
N GLU A 65 2.71 -10.58 8.66
CA GLU A 65 1.48 -10.98 7.98
C GLU A 65 0.87 -9.79 7.24
N LEU A 66 0.74 -8.66 7.93
CA LEU A 66 0.21 -7.42 7.37
C LEU A 66 1.07 -6.94 6.21
N TRP A 67 2.39 -6.94 6.38
CA TRP A 67 3.33 -6.59 5.33
C TRP A 67 3.16 -7.49 4.10
N ARG A 68 3.03 -8.81 4.31
CA ARG A 68 2.89 -9.78 3.23
C ARG A 68 1.67 -9.56 2.36
N ALA A 69 0.54 -9.07 2.87
CA ALA A 69 -0.61 -8.81 1.98
C ALA A 69 -0.75 -7.37 1.50
N ILE A 70 -0.18 -6.36 2.15
CA ILE A 70 -0.20 -5.00 1.56
C ILE A 70 0.94 -4.79 0.54
N LYS A 71 2.09 -5.48 0.68
CA LYS A 71 3.21 -5.35 -0.26
C LYS A 71 2.81 -5.55 -1.74
N PRO A 72 1.99 -6.57 -2.09
CA PRO A 72 1.51 -6.77 -3.46
C PRO A 72 0.64 -5.63 -4.02
N CYS A 73 0.07 -4.75 -3.19
CA CYS A 73 -0.73 -3.62 -3.67
C CYS A 73 0.06 -2.66 -4.57
N TRP A 74 1.38 -2.62 -4.40
CA TRP A 74 2.27 -1.77 -5.18
C TRP A 74 2.90 -2.50 -6.38
N ALA A 75 2.52 -3.75 -6.67
CA ALA A 75 3.02 -4.47 -7.84
C ALA A 75 2.56 -3.83 -9.17
N VAL A 76 3.03 -4.38 -10.30
CA VAL A 76 2.48 -4.07 -11.62
C VAL A 76 0.98 -4.37 -11.66
N ILE A 77 0.23 -3.62 -12.48
CA ILE A 77 -1.25 -3.62 -12.47
C ILE A 77 -1.86 -5.03 -12.52
N SER A 78 -1.31 -5.92 -13.35
CA SER A 78 -1.79 -7.31 -13.50
C SER A 78 -1.62 -8.18 -12.26
N ASP A 79 -0.65 -7.85 -11.41
CA ASP A 79 -0.22 -8.68 -10.28
C ASP A 79 -0.76 -8.14 -8.95
N ARG A 80 -1.42 -6.98 -8.98
CA ARG A 80 -2.07 -6.42 -7.79
C ARG A 80 -3.23 -7.32 -7.37
N PRO A 81 -3.39 -7.57 -6.07
CA PRO A 81 -4.51 -8.36 -5.58
C PRO A 81 -5.84 -7.63 -5.82
N THR A 82 -6.94 -8.38 -5.87
CA THR A 82 -8.27 -7.77 -5.76
C THR A 82 -8.58 -7.46 -4.30
N ILE A 83 -9.48 -6.52 -4.04
CA ILE A 83 -9.92 -6.23 -2.66
C ILE A 83 -10.53 -7.49 -1.98
N SER A 84 -11.17 -8.36 -2.75
CA SER A 84 -11.69 -9.65 -2.28
C SER A 84 -10.62 -10.58 -1.74
N SER A 85 -9.36 -10.45 -2.15
CA SER A 85 -8.25 -11.23 -1.62
C SER A 85 -7.96 -10.91 -0.14
N PHE A 86 -8.30 -9.70 0.34
CA PHE A 86 -8.11 -9.28 1.73
C PHE A 86 -9.20 -9.79 2.69
N ARG A 87 -10.33 -10.28 2.17
CA ARG A 87 -11.43 -10.81 3.01
C ARG A 87 -11.00 -11.98 3.93
N ARG A 88 -9.88 -12.63 3.61
CA ARG A 88 -9.39 -13.81 4.33
C ARG A 88 -8.59 -13.49 5.61
N TRP A 89 -8.29 -12.22 5.87
CA TRP A 89 -7.56 -11.78 7.07
C TRP A 89 -8.39 -11.82 8.37
N HIS A 90 -9.71 -11.94 8.29
CA HIS A 90 -10.59 -12.10 9.45
C HIS A 90 -10.82 -13.57 9.84
N ALA A 91 -9.94 -14.50 9.44
CA ALA A 91 -10.10 -15.89 9.83
C ALA A 91 -10.04 -16.04 11.37
N PRO A 92 -10.97 -16.78 11.99
CA PRO A 92 -11.01 -16.96 13.44
C PRO A 92 -9.75 -17.69 13.90
N GLY A 93 -8.91 -17.01 14.67
CA GLY A 93 -7.64 -17.54 15.17
C GLY A 93 -6.67 -16.46 15.68
N HIS A 94 -6.82 -15.21 15.23
CA HIS A 94 -6.04 -14.09 15.75
C HIS A 94 -6.79 -13.45 16.91
N CYS A 95 -6.40 -13.85 18.12
CA CYS A 95 -6.75 -13.19 19.35
C CYS A 95 -6.26 -11.73 19.27
N TRP A 96 -7.14 -10.79 18.94
CA TRP A 96 -6.92 -9.41 19.35
C TRP A 96 -7.15 -9.41 20.86
N SER A 97 -6.12 -9.80 21.61
CA SER A 97 -6.11 -9.55 23.04
C SER A 97 -6.10 -8.04 23.19
N THR A 98 -7.28 -7.47 23.39
CA THR A 98 -7.47 -6.15 23.99
C THR A 98 -6.81 -6.20 25.36
N GLY A 99 -5.56 -5.75 25.43
CA GLY A 99 -4.91 -5.41 26.68
C GLY A 99 -5.46 -4.06 27.15
N LEU A 100 -6.57 -4.12 27.87
CA LEU A 100 -6.99 -3.14 28.87
C LEU A 100 -7.30 -3.91 30.15
#